data_AF-A0A530AIT1-F1
#
_entry.id   AF-A0A530AIT1-F1
#
_cell.length_a   1.000
_cell.length_b   1.000
_cell.length_c   1.000
_cell.angle_alpha   90.00
_cell.angle_beta   90.00
_cell.angle_gamma   90.00
#
_symmetry.space_group_name_H-M   'P 1'
#
loop_
_entity.id
_entity.type
_entity.pdbx_description
1 polymer ?
#
loop_
_entity_poly.entity_id
_entity_poly.type
_entity_poly.pdbx_seq_one_letter_code
_entity_poly.pdbx_strand_id
1 'polypeptide(L)' 'MANAINDESPAAQIRSLLAAGLKTEVFPRADSQDSTAEILGRLRVAGGDMAARLVIAGFTLRPVEHDGIEQACETCMYYL' A
#
# COMPACT_ATOMS: atom_id res chain seq x y z
N MET A 1 -28.93 15.62 5.21
CA MET A 1 -28.76 14.89 3.93
C MET A 1 -27.83 13.74 4.21
N ALA A 2 -28.25 12.51 3.89
CA ALA A 2 -27.62 11.27 4.31
C ALA A 2 -26.23 11.08 3.68
N ASN A 3 -25.26 10.62 4.46
CA ASN A 3 -24.01 10.08 3.92
C ASN A 3 -23.72 8.72 4.57
N ALA A 4 -24.52 7.72 4.19
CA ALA A 4 -24.27 6.31 4.49
C ALA A 4 -23.22 5.77 3.49
N ILE A 5 -21.98 6.25 3.60
CA ILE A 5 -20.86 5.72 2.81
C ILE A 5 -20.04 4.83 3.73
N ASN A 6 -20.32 3.52 3.67
CA ASN A 6 -19.52 2.40 4.20
C ASN A 6 -18.71 2.69 5.48
N ASP A 7 -19.28 2.40 6.64
CA ASP A 7 -18.64 2.32 7.96
C ASP A 7 -17.61 1.16 8.09
N GLU A 8 -17.05 0.72 6.96
CA GLU A 8 -16.00 -0.29 6.95
C GLU A 8 -14.65 0.40 7.16
N SER A 9 -13.93 0.00 8.21
CA SER A 9 -12.61 0.56 8.52
C SER A 9 -11.71 0.54 7.26
N PRO A 10 -10.85 1.56 7.04
CA PRO A 10 -9.93 1.56 5.91
C PRO A 10 -9.12 0.27 5.77
N ALA A 11 -8.78 -0.37 6.88
CA ALA A 11 -8.08 -1.65 6.89
C ALA A 11 -8.88 -2.79 6.24
N ALA A 12 -10.20 -2.85 6.48
CA ALA A 12 -11.06 -3.88 5.91
C ALA A 12 -11.30 -3.64 4.40
N GLN A 13 -11.42 -2.39 3.98
CA GLN A 13 -11.47 -2.03 2.56
C GLN A 13 -10.16 -2.41 1.83
N ILE A 14 -9.00 -2.11 2.42
CA ILE A 14 -7.69 -2.49 1.88
C ILE A 14 -7.58 -4.02 1.77
N ARG A 15 -7.96 -4.76 2.81
CA ARG A 15 -7.96 -6.23 2.79
C ARG A 15 -8.86 -6.77 1.69
N SER A 16 -10.05 -6.22 1.52
CA SER A 16 -10.99 -6.61 0.47
C SER A 16 -10.39 -6.41 -0.93
N LEU A 17 -9.80 -5.24 -1.20
CA LEU A 17 -9.18 -4.95 -2.49
C LEU A 17 -8.01 -5.90 -2.81
N LEU A 18 -7.14 -6.14 -1.83
CA LEU A 18 -6.00 -7.05 -2.01
C LEU A 18 -6.45 -8.52 -2.14
N ALA A 19 -7.46 -8.94 -1.38
CA ALA A 19 -8.03 -10.29 -1.47
C ALA A 19 -8.77 -10.51 -2.80
N ALA A 20 -9.36 -9.46 -3.37
CA ALA A 20 -9.94 -9.47 -4.72
C ALA A 20 -8.90 -9.53 -5.84
N GLY A 21 -7.59 -9.55 -5.50
CA GLY A 21 -6.51 -9.75 -6.45
C GLY A 21 -5.92 -8.46 -7.03
N LEU A 22 -6.12 -7.30 -6.38
CA LEU A 22 -5.43 -6.07 -6.75
C LEU A 22 -3.92 -6.29 -6.73
N LYS A 23 -3.29 -6.18 -7.90
CA LYS A 23 -1.83 -6.30 -8.05
C LYS A 23 -1.16 -5.00 -7.64
N THR A 24 -0.11 -5.09 -6.85
CA THR A 24 0.64 -3.93 -6.35
C THR A 24 2.09 -3.97 -6.82
N GLU A 25 2.73 -2.81 -6.86
CA GLU A 25 4.14 -2.63 -7.26
C GLU A 25 5.05 -2.96 -6.08
N VAL A 26 5.12 -4.24 -5.73
CA VAL A 26 5.96 -4.71 -4.62
C VAL A 26 7.44 -4.41 -4.85
N PHE A 27 7.86 -4.41 -6.11
CA PHE A 27 9.23 -4.11 -6.55
C PHE A 27 9.24 -3.13 -7.74
N PRO A 28 10.30 -2.30 -7.88
CA PRO A 28 11.44 -2.16 -6.96
C PRO A 28 11.04 -1.53 -5.61
N ARG A 29 11.72 -1.93 -4.53
CA ARG A 29 11.55 -1.30 -3.22
C ARG A 29 12.31 0.02 -3.21
N ALA A 30 11.84 1.00 -2.42
CA ALA A 30 12.53 2.28 -2.27
C ALA A 30 13.73 2.14 -1.34
N ASP A 31 14.80 1.54 -1.85
CA ASP A 31 16.06 1.32 -1.10
C ASP A 31 16.96 2.57 -1.11
N SER A 32 16.56 3.64 -1.80
CA SER A 32 17.27 4.92 -1.87
C SER A 32 16.37 6.10 -1.52
N GLN A 33 16.97 7.22 -1.12
CA GLN A 33 16.23 8.45 -0.85
C GLN A 33 15.54 8.99 -2.11
N ASP A 34 16.20 8.89 -3.27
CA ASP A 34 15.64 9.34 -4.55
C ASP A 34 14.42 8.52 -4.95
N SER A 35 14.50 7.18 -4.83
CA SER A 35 13.35 6.30 -5.10
C SER A 35 12.22 6.51 -4.10
N THR A 36 12.54 6.80 -2.83
CA THR A 36 11.53 7.19 -1.84
C THR A 36 10.83 8.48 -2.24
N ALA A 37 11.57 9.50 -2.66
CA ALA A 37 11.00 10.78 -3.09
C ALA A 37 10.10 10.62 -4.32
N GLU A 38 10.48 9.77 -5.27
CA GLU A 38 9.68 9.43 -6.44
C GLU A 38 8.35 8.77 -6.05
N ILE A 39 8.38 7.72 -5.21
CA ILE A 39 7.17 7.03 -4.73
C ILE A 39 6.27 8.00 -3.96
N LEU A 40 6.82 8.86 -3.11
CA LEU A 40 6.04 9.88 -2.40
C LEU A 40 5.39 10.88 -3.38
N GLY A 41 6.09 11.26 -4.44
CA GLY A 41 5.52 12.08 -5.51
C GLY A 41 4.30 11.42 -6.16
N ARG A 42 4.43 10.13 -6.52
CA ARG A 42 3.34 9.34 -7.11
C ARG A 42 2.15 9.19 -6.16
N LEU A 43 2.41 8.92 -4.87
CA LEU A 43 1.37 8.83 -3.84
C LEU A 43 0.62 10.15 -3.65
N ARG A 44 1.31 11.29 -3.72
CA ARG A 44 0.67 12.61 -3.65
C ARG A 44 -0.25 12.86 -4.84
N VAL A 45 0.18 12.47 -6.05
CA VAL A 45 -0.65 12.56 -7.27
C VAL A 45 -1.89 11.66 -7.18
N ALA A 46 -1.75 10.46 -6.62
CA ALA A 46 -2.89 9.55 -6.41
C ALA A 46 -3.93 10.10 -5.42
N GLY A 47 -3.55 11.05 -4.54
CA GLY A 47 -4.49 11.80 -3.73
C GLY A 47 -5.34 10.92 -2.80
N GLY A 48 -6.66 10.94 -3.00
CA GLY A 48 -7.64 10.15 -2.24
C GLY A 48 -7.98 8.79 -2.85
N ASP A 49 -7.40 8.42 -3.98
CA ASP A 49 -7.65 7.12 -4.62
C ASP A 49 -6.92 6.02 -3.85
N MET A 50 -7.69 5.26 -3.06
CA MET A 50 -7.15 4.18 -2.24
C MET A 50 -6.52 3.07 -3.10
N ALA A 51 -7.15 2.69 -4.22
CA ALA A 51 -6.66 1.61 -5.05
C ALA A 51 -5.33 1.99 -5.70
N ALA A 52 -5.24 3.20 -6.28
CA ALA A 52 -4.00 3.72 -6.86
C ALA A 52 -2.89 3.80 -5.81
N ARG A 53 -3.19 4.25 -4.60
CA ARG A 53 -2.22 4.30 -3.49
C ARG A 53 -1.73 2.91 -3.09
N LEU A 54 -2.60 1.91 -3.03
CA LEU A 54 -2.23 0.53 -2.72
C LEU A 54 -1.30 -0.06 -3.79
N VAL A 55 -1.59 0.23 -5.06
CA VAL A 55 -0.72 -0.17 -6.18
C VAL A 55 0.67 0.42 -6.00
N ILE A 56 0.77 1.73 -5.83
CA ILE A 56 2.05 2.46 -5.72
C ILE A 56 2.82 2.07 -4.46
N ALA A 57 2.13 1.88 -3.33
CA ALA A 57 2.76 1.55 -2.06
C ALA A 57 3.20 0.08 -1.94
N GLY A 58 2.82 -0.79 -2.89
CA GLY A 58 3.31 -2.17 -2.93
C GLY A 58 2.77 -3.06 -1.80
N PHE A 59 1.57 -2.77 -1.26
CA PHE A 59 1.00 -3.56 -0.17
C PHE A 59 0.64 -4.97 -0.62
N THR A 60 0.84 -5.94 0.28
CA THR A 60 0.46 -7.33 0.04
C THR A 60 -0.11 -7.95 1.31
N LEU A 61 -0.90 -9.02 1.15
CA LEU A 61 -1.47 -9.81 2.26
C LEU A 61 -0.56 -10.94 2.74
N ARG A 62 0.62 -11.09 2.13
CA ARG A 62 1.56 -12.18 2.40
C ARG A 62 2.96 -11.59 2.54
N PRO A 63 3.85 -12.22 3.32
CA PRO A 63 5.23 -11.78 3.37
C PRO A 63 5.88 -11.76 1.98
N VAL A 64 6.86 -10.89 1.82
CA VAL A 64 7.67 -10.74 0.61
C VAL A 64 9.13 -10.83 1.01
N GLU A 65 9.90 -11.62 0.28
CA GLU A 65 11.35 -11.68 0.47
C GLU A 65 12.04 -10.51 -0.24
N HIS A 66 12.86 -9.76 0.51
CA HIS A 66 13.73 -8.71 -0.03
C HIS A 66 15.10 -8.82 0.62
N ASP A 67 16.15 -8.83 -0.19
CA ASP A 67 17.55 -8.98 0.26
C ASP A 67 17.79 -10.19 1.19
N GLY A 68 17.15 -11.33 0.87
CA GLY A 68 17.26 -12.57 1.64
C GLY A 68 16.51 -12.56 2.98
N ILE A 69 15.67 -11.55 3.24
CA ILE A 69 14.87 -11.42 4.45
C ILE A 69 13.39 -11.47 4.08
N GLU A 70 12.64 -12.40 4.67
CA GLU A 70 11.19 -12.42 4.57
C GLU A 70 10.58 -11.29 5.42
N GLN A 71 9.94 -10.32 4.76
CA GLN A 71 9.35 -9.15 5.40
C GLN A 71 7.82 -9.18 5.24
N ALA A 72 7.10 -9.11 6.36
CA ALA A 72 5.67 -8.82 6.33
C ALA A 72 5.48 -7.32 6.09
N CYS A 73 4.50 -6.90 5.28
CA CYS A 73 4.26 -5.46 5.07
C CYS A 73 3.97 -4.71 6.39
N GLU A 74 3.45 -5.41 7.40
CA GLU A 74 3.21 -4.90 8.76
C GLU A 74 4.50 -4.63 9.56
N THR A 75 5.64 -5.23 9.20
CA THR A 75 6.93 -4.95 9.85
C THR A 75 7.72 -3.81 9.20
N CYS A 76 7.44 -3.47 7.94
CA CYS A 76 8.09 -2.35 7.25
C CYS A 76 7.47 -0.99 7.56
N MET A 77 6.20 -0.94 7.97
CA MET A 77 5.52 0.29 8.34
C MET A 77 5.50 0.46 9.85
N TYR A 78 6.23 1.47 10.34
CA TYR A 78 5.96 2.05 11.65
C TYR A 78 4.53 2.60 11.64
N TYR A 79 3.60 1.87 12.22
CA TYR A 79 2.29 2.42 12.59
C TYR A 79 2.51 3.46 13.70
N LEU A 80 2.65 4.72 13.31
CA LEU A 80 2.49 5.89 14.17
C LEU A 80 1.36 6.76 13.61
#